data_AF-W9HHN0-F1
#
_entry.id   AF-W9HHN0-F1
#
_cell.length_a   1.000
_cell.length_b   1.000
_cell.length_c   1.000
_cell.angle_alpha   90.00
_cell.angle_beta   90.00
_cell.angle_gamma   90.00
#
_symmetry.space_group_name_H-M   'P 1'
#
loop_
_entity.id
_entity.type
_entity.pdbx_description
1 polymer ?
#
loop_
_entity_poly.entity_id
_entity_poly.type
_entity_poly.pdbx_seq_one_letter_code
_entity_poly.pdbx_strand_id
1 'polypeptide(L)'
;MKSLSILFLAGSVLAAPRAARSSSHLPRGDSIDYILPPIVPINTRSGDGDLISRIITAPPQAKQVELLNRPGDYVFDFKAGTGAGEAHGKGSRSVSATALTMPALIGNGASMTVVFLGPCGMNTAHVHNRATELNIVVKGRLVTNFVVENGAKPIANTMDTFQVTVFPQGTIHQEFNPDCEDAVFVAAFDNADPGVNQIAQNFFALNGDVVQATLGGMQTINGKDIEFFRSHIPANIALGIDACLNKCGIKRNARRDISELLN
;
A
#
# COMPACT_ATOMS: atom_id res chain seq x y z
N MET A 1 -14.64 87.86 11.45
CA MET A 1 -13.21 87.85 11.84
C MET A 1 -12.65 86.48 11.46
N LYS A 2 -12.20 86.28 10.21
CA LYS A 2 -10.78 86.29 9.77
C LYS A 2 -9.82 85.60 10.75
N SER A 3 -9.38 84.38 10.42
CA SER A 3 -7.97 84.17 10.06
C SER A 3 -7.81 82.89 9.25
N LEU A 4 -7.12 83.00 8.13
CA LEU A 4 -6.84 82.00 7.10
C LEU A 4 -5.34 81.72 7.18
N SER A 5 -4.93 80.47 7.42
CA SER A 5 -3.52 80.06 7.35
C SER A 5 -3.33 79.11 6.18
N ILE A 6 -2.63 79.59 5.15
CA ILE A 6 -2.22 78.86 3.96
C ILE A 6 -0.78 78.37 4.21
N LEU A 7 -0.56 77.06 4.21
CA LEU A 7 0.78 76.48 4.10
C LEU A 7 1.06 76.14 2.63
N PHE A 8 2.08 76.77 2.06
CA PHE A 8 2.70 76.39 0.79
C PHE A 8 3.74 75.29 1.06
N LEU A 9 3.59 74.11 0.45
CA LEU A 9 4.69 73.17 0.27
C LEU A 9 5.15 73.23 -1.20
N ALA A 10 6.42 73.60 -1.39
CA ALA A 10 7.09 73.61 -2.68
C ALA A 10 7.33 72.16 -3.16
N GLY A 11 6.86 71.86 -4.37
CA GLY A 11 7.15 70.60 -5.07
C GLY A 11 8.47 70.70 -5.84
N SER A 12 9.39 69.78 -5.56
CA SER A 12 10.56 69.52 -6.39
C SER A 12 10.24 68.35 -7.34
N VAL A 13 10.06 68.65 -8.62
CA VAL A 13 9.92 67.65 -9.68
C VAL A 13 11.32 67.23 -10.12
N LEU A 14 11.80 66.06 -9.69
CA LEU A 14 12.91 65.38 -10.35
C LEU A 14 12.37 64.61 -11.55
N ALA A 15 12.69 65.05 -12.75
CA ALA A 15 12.51 64.27 -13.97
C ALA A 15 13.51 63.10 -13.97
N ALA A 16 13.03 61.88 -13.70
CA ALA A 16 13.82 60.66 -13.86
C ALA A 16 14.01 60.34 -15.36
N PRO A 17 15.18 59.84 -15.78
CA PRO A 17 15.41 59.48 -17.17
C PRO A 17 14.51 58.31 -17.56
N ARG A 18 13.86 58.45 -18.72
CA ARG A 18 13.03 57.42 -19.32
C ARG A 18 13.94 56.29 -19.79
N ALA A 19 14.15 55.31 -18.92
CA ALA A 19 14.79 54.05 -19.30
C ALA A 19 13.98 53.46 -20.46
N ALA A 20 14.64 53.25 -21.59
CA ALA A 20 14.08 52.52 -22.70
C ALA A 20 13.56 51.19 -22.17
N ARG A 21 12.24 50.97 -22.25
CA ARG A 21 11.65 49.65 -22.07
C ARG A 21 12.25 48.78 -23.16
N SER A 22 13.34 48.09 -22.83
CA SER A 22 13.64 46.82 -23.47
C SER A 22 12.43 45.95 -23.19
N SER A 23 11.56 45.84 -24.19
CA SER A 23 10.55 44.80 -24.24
C SER A 23 11.35 43.51 -24.41
N SER A 24 11.83 42.95 -23.30
CA SER A 24 11.90 41.52 -23.22
C SER A 24 10.46 41.05 -23.39
N HIS A 25 10.16 40.58 -24.59
CA HIS A 25 9.07 39.64 -24.79
C HIS A 25 9.33 38.50 -23.80
N LEU A 26 8.76 38.60 -22.59
CA LEU A 26 8.44 37.39 -21.84
C LEU A 26 7.53 36.61 -22.79
N PRO A 27 7.88 35.36 -23.15
CA PRO A 27 6.93 34.53 -23.86
C PRO A 27 5.66 34.54 -23.00
N ARG A 28 4.51 34.90 -23.58
CA ARG A 28 3.24 34.55 -22.96
C ARG A 28 3.26 33.02 -22.90
N GLY A 29 3.59 32.50 -21.72
CA GLY A 29 3.65 31.09 -21.45
C GLY A 29 2.22 30.57 -21.44
N ASP A 30 1.68 30.30 -22.61
CA ASP A 30 0.38 29.66 -22.78
C ASP A 30 0.46 28.15 -22.49
N SER A 31 1.61 27.64 -22.00
CA SER A 31 1.72 26.27 -21.48
C SER A 31 1.36 26.22 -20.00
N ILE A 32 0.46 25.29 -19.67
CA ILE A 32 0.10 24.94 -18.29
C ILE A 32 1.32 24.57 -17.44
N ASP A 33 2.40 24.06 -18.06
CA ASP A 33 3.61 23.60 -17.39
C ASP A 33 4.29 24.68 -16.53
N TYR A 34 4.09 25.97 -16.85
CA TYR A 34 4.66 27.07 -16.07
C TYR A 34 3.88 27.39 -14.79
N ILE A 35 2.65 26.87 -14.66
CA ILE A 35 1.75 27.10 -13.51
C ILE A 35 1.70 25.85 -12.62
N LEU A 36 2.05 24.67 -13.14
CA LEU A 36 2.06 23.43 -12.35
C LEU A 36 3.17 23.45 -11.28
N PRO A 37 2.90 22.91 -10.08
CA PRO A 37 3.95 22.64 -9.10
C PRO A 37 5.05 21.74 -9.69
N PRO A 38 6.30 21.88 -9.22
CA PRO A 38 7.39 21.04 -9.71
C PRO A 38 7.15 19.57 -9.37
N ILE A 39 7.59 18.68 -10.27
CA ILE A 39 7.70 17.26 -9.96
C ILE A 39 8.78 17.10 -8.88
N VAL A 40 8.41 16.44 -7.79
CA VAL A 40 9.25 16.30 -6.59
C VAL A 40 9.79 14.87 -6.46
N PRO A 41 10.95 14.67 -5.82
CA PRO A 41 11.39 13.34 -5.43
C PRO A 41 10.37 12.68 -4.50
N ILE A 42 10.02 11.42 -4.78
CA ILE A 42 9.00 10.64 -4.05
C ILE A 42 9.65 9.50 -3.26
N ASN A 43 8.98 9.01 -2.23
CA ASN A 43 9.40 7.88 -1.38
C ASN A 43 10.77 8.07 -0.67
N THR A 44 11.33 9.28 -0.63
CA THR A 44 12.72 9.53 -0.19
C THR A 44 13.00 9.40 1.32
N ARG A 45 11.94 9.31 2.13
CA ARG A 45 12.01 9.25 3.61
C ARG A 45 11.43 7.95 4.17
N SER A 46 11.21 6.95 3.31
CA SER A 46 10.77 5.61 3.69
C SER A 46 11.77 4.98 4.66
N GLY A 47 11.29 4.50 5.81
CA GLY A 47 12.12 3.84 6.82
C GLY A 47 13.00 4.78 7.66
N ASP A 48 12.85 6.11 7.56
CA ASP A 48 13.60 7.07 8.40
C ASP A 48 13.07 7.05 9.85
N GLY A 49 13.64 6.16 10.67
CA GLY A 49 13.24 5.97 12.07
C GLY A 49 13.38 7.22 12.94
N ASP A 50 14.36 8.09 12.67
CA ASP A 50 14.57 9.34 13.41
C ASP A 50 13.50 10.37 13.07
N LEU A 51 13.13 10.49 11.78
CA LEU A 51 12.00 11.33 11.37
C LEU A 51 10.69 10.80 11.96
N ILE A 52 10.41 9.50 11.81
CA ILE A 52 9.19 8.86 12.32
C ILE A 52 9.05 9.11 13.82
N SER A 53 10.11 8.90 14.60
CA SER A 53 10.11 9.12 16.06
C SER A 53 9.82 10.58 16.44
N ARG A 54 10.35 11.54 15.68
CA ARG A 54 10.07 12.97 15.89
C ARG A 54 8.63 13.35 15.53
N ILE A 55 8.06 12.77 14.49
CA ILE A 55 6.67 13.01 14.09
C ILE A 55 5.72 12.46 15.17
N ILE A 56 5.94 11.23 15.63
CA ILE A 56 5.13 10.58 16.68
C ILE A 56 5.16 11.41 17.98
N THR A 57 6.31 11.99 18.31
CA THR A 57 6.49 12.81 19.52
C THR A 57 6.17 14.29 19.32
N ALA A 58 5.58 14.68 18.18
CA ALA A 58 5.13 16.04 17.87
C ALA A 58 3.58 16.11 17.82
N PRO A 59 2.89 16.37 18.96
CA PRO A 59 1.43 16.34 19.02
C PRO A 59 0.71 17.31 18.08
N PRO A 60 1.15 18.59 17.92
CA PRO A 60 0.48 19.49 16.99
C PRO A 60 0.78 19.13 15.53
N GLN A 61 -0.25 19.07 14.69
CA GLN A 61 -0.07 18.82 13.25
C GLN A 61 0.90 19.82 12.60
N ALA A 62 0.90 21.08 13.03
CA ALA A 62 1.83 22.09 12.54
C ALA A 62 3.30 21.70 12.78
N LYS A 63 3.61 21.06 13.91
CA LYS A 63 4.96 20.55 14.19
C LYS A 63 5.33 19.34 13.35
N GLN A 64 4.36 18.50 13.01
CA GLN A 64 4.58 17.42 12.06
C GLN A 64 4.88 17.96 10.65
N VAL A 65 4.18 19.02 10.22
CA VAL A 65 4.45 19.70 8.94
C VAL A 65 5.83 20.36 8.91
N GLU A 66 6.29 20.94 10.02
CA GLU A 66 7.67 21.45 10.13
C GLU A 66 8.73 20.34 9.94
N LEU A 67 8.41 19.09 10.32
CA LEU A 67 9.28 17.93 10.14
C LEU A 67 9.16 17.32 8.73
N LEU A 68 7.96 17.29 8.16
CA LEU A 68 7.63 16.87 6.80
C LEU A 68 7.77 18.04 5.82
N ASN A 69 8.94 18.66 5.80
CA ASN A 69 9.17 19.95 5.16
C ASN A 69 9.43 19.87 3.65
N ARG A 70 9.26 18.70 3.02
CA ARG A 70 9.44 18.52 1.58
C ARG A 70 8.08 18.22 0.95
N PRO A 71 7.70 18.87 -0.16
CA PRO A 71 6.45 18.53 -0.85
C PRO A 71 6.33 17.03 -1.21
N GLY A 72 7.46 16.38 -1.51
CA GLY A 72 7.53 14.94 -1.80
C GLY A 72 7.24 14.02 -0.61
N ASP A 73 7.25 14.51 0.63
CA ASP A 73 6.89 13.70 1.80
C ASP A 73 5.40 13.32 1.79
N TYR A 74 4.58 14.06 1.03
CA TYR A 74 3.14 13.87 0.87
C TYR A 74 2.76 13.11 -0.41
N VAL A 75 3.75 12.64 -1.18
CA VAL A 75 3.52 11.92 -2.44
C VAL A 75 4.17 10.55 -2.38
N PHE A 76 3.38 9.51 -2.67
CA PHE A 76 3.86 8.14 -2.71
C PHE A 76 3.64 7.52 -4.09
N ASP A 77 4.68 6.87 -4.63
CA ASP A 77 4.59 6.15 -5.91
C ASP A 77 4.63 4.64 -5.70
N PHE A 78 3.51 3.99 -6.03
CA PHE A 78 3.34 2.53 -5.97
C PHE A 78 4.06 1.78 -7.10
N LYS A 79 4.61 2.47 -8.10
CA LYS A 79 5.47 1.88 -9.13
C LYS A 79 6.92 1.77 -8.68
N ALA A 80 7.37 2.67 -7.81
CA ALA A 80 8.73 2.69 -7.31
C ALA A 80 8.87 1.73 -6.11
N GLY A 81 9.80 0.78 -6.19
CA GLY A 81 10.12 -0.10 -5.07
C GLY A 81 10.74 0.71 -3.92
N THR A 82 10.11 0.69 -2.74
CA THR A 82 10.60 1.41 -1.55
C THR A 82 11.47 0.54 -0.65
N GLY A 83 11.70 -0.72 -1.02
CA GLY A 83 12.35 -1.74 -0.20
C GLY A 83 11.49 -2.19 0.98
N ALA A 84 11.26 -1.30 1.95
CA ALA A 84 10.55 -1.60 3.19
C ALA A 84 9.03 -1.80 3.04
N GLY A 85 8.44 -1.33 1.94
CA GLY A 85 7.01 -1.44 1.65
C GLY A 85 6.65 -2.44 0.57
N GLU A 86 7.60 -3.25 0.14
CA GLU A 86 7.41 -4.14 -1.01
C GLU A 86 7.46 -5.60 -0.59
N ALA A 87 6.48 -6.38 -1.05
CA ALA A 87 6.51 -7.83 -0.94
C ALA A 87 6.45 -8.45 -2.34
N HIS A 88 7.19 -9.53 -2.54
CA HIS A 88 7.30 -10.23 -3.81
C HIS A 88 7.08 -11.72 -3.61
N GLY A 89 6.49 -12.36 -4.61
CA GLY A 89 6.44 -13.81 -4.70
C GLY A 89 6.11 -14.28 -6.09
N LYS A 90 5.88 -15.58 -6.24
CA LYS A 90 5.66 -16.20 -7.56
C LYS A 90 4.34 -15.75 -8.21
N GLY A 91 3.41 -15.21 -7.43
CA GLY A 91 2.13 -14.70 -7.91
C GLY A 91 2.15 -13.23 -8.35
N SER A 92 3.30 -12.53 -8.19
CA SER A 92 3.56 -11.08 -8.43
C SER A 92 4.00 -10.33 -7.15
N ARG A 93 3.60 -9.05 -6.96
CA ARG A 93 4.12 -8.14 -5.93
C ARG A 93 3.04 -7.22 -5.34
N SER A 94 3.31 -6.68 -4.16
CA SER A 94 2.52 -5.62 -3.52
C SER A 94 3.41 -4.46 -3.08
N VAL A 95 2.88 -3.24 -3.13
CA VAL A 95 3.55 -2.03 -2.59
C VAL A 95 2.62 -1.33 -1.62
N SER A 96 3.11 -1.05 -0.42
CA SER A 96 2.35 -0.45 0.68
C SER A 96 2.88 0.93 1.06
N ALA A 97 1.96 1.89 1.11
CA ALA A 97 2.12 3.19 1.75
C ALA A 97 1.58 3.09 3.18
N THR A 98 2.46 3.02 4.17
CA THR A 98 2.15 2.95 5.61
C THR A 98 2.89 4.04 6.37
N ALA A 99 2.68 4.16 7.67
CA ALA A 99 3.45 5.06 8.54
C ALA A 99 4.98 4.86 8.43
N LEU A 100 5.44 3.66 8.04
CA LEU A 100 6.85 3.35 7.82
C LEU A 100 7.37 3.90 6.48
N THR A 101 6.61 3.72 5.41
CA THR A 101 7.07 3.98 4.03
C THR A 101 6.67 5.37 3.53
N MET A 102 5.62 5.94 4.11
CA MET A 102 5.11 7.29 3.91
C MET A 102 4.82 7.92 5.28
N PRO A 103 5.83 8.48 5.98
CA PRO A 103 5.67 9.05 7.33
C PRO A 103 4.58 10.12 7.46
N ALA A 104 4.19 10.77 6.36
CA ALA A 104 3.05 11.68 6.32
C ALA A 104 1.71 11.04 6.71
N LEU A 105 1.59 9.71 6.72
CA LEU A 105 0.40 8.99 7.17
C LEU A 105 0.26 8.92 8.70
N ILE A 106 1.32 9.20 9.47
CA ILE A 106 1.28 9.22 10.93
C ILE A 106 0.23 10.24 11.39
N GLY A 107 -0.72 9.81 12.22
CA GLY A 107 -1.81 10.65 12.74
C GLY A 107 -3.00 10.83 11.80
N ASN A 108 -2.97 10.32 10.56
CA ASN A 108 -4.04 10.50 9.58
C ASN A 108 -5.02 9.31 9.50
N GLY A 109 -4.75 8.20 10.18
CA GLY A 109 -5.67 7.06 10.27
C GLY A 109 -5.92 6.36 8.93
N ALA A 110 -4.95 6.40 8.01
CA ALA A 110 -5.10 5.80 6.69
C ALA A 110 -3.79 5.19 6.19
N SER A 111 -3.89 4.08 5.46
CA SER A 111 -2.81 3.52 4.66
C SER A 111 -3.38 2.87 3.40
N MET A 112 -2.50 2.50 2.48
CA MET A 112 -2.91 1.92 1.21
C MET A 112 -1.89 0.93 0.69
N THR A 113 -2.37 -0.13 0.05
CA THR A 113 -1.53 -1.10 -0.66
C THR A 113 -2.07 -1.25 -2.07
N VAL A 114 -1.18 -1.23 -3.07
CA VAL A 114 -1.50 -1.64 -4.43
C VAL A 114 -0.90 -3.01 -4.66
N VAL A 115 -1.75 -3.97 -5.03
CA VAL A 115 -1.35 -5.34 -5.32
C VAL A 115 -1.48 -5.60 -6.80
N PHE A 116 -0.38 -6.06 -7.38
CA PHE A 116 -0.31 -6.50 -8.76
C PHE A 116 -0.35 -8.01 -8.72
N LEU A 117 -1.28 -8.67 -9.39
CA LEU A 117 -1.34 -10.13 -9.52
C LEU A 117 -1.08 -10.50 -10.96
N GLY A 118 -0.09 -11.37 -11.18
CA GLY A 118 0.13 -11.98 -12.49
C GLY A 118 -0.98 -12.98 -12.82
N PRO A 119 -0.91 -13.64 -13.99
CA PRO A 119 -1.83 -14.71 -14.36
C PRO A 119 -1.93 -15.77 -13.27
N CYS A 120 -3.15 -16.09 -12.84
CA CYS A 120 -3.40 -17.00 -11.73
C CYS A 120 -2.71 -16.62 -10.40
N GLY A 121 -2.28 -15.38 -10.19
CA GLY A 121 -1.67 -14.92 -8.94
C GLY A 121 -2.68 -14.92 -7.78
N MET A 122 -2.19 -15.10 -6.56
CA MET A 122 -2.99 -15.14 -5.34
C MET A 122 -2.27 -14.40 -4.23
N ASN A 123 -2.98 -13.50 -3.56
CA ASN A 123 -2.61 -13.02 -2.23
C ASN A 123 -3.16 -14.03 -1.22
N THR A 124 -2.26 -14.75 -0.53
CA THR A 124 -2.61 -15.89 0.30
C THR A 124 -3.48 -15.49 1.49
N ALA A 125 -4.15 -16.46 2.12
CA ALA A 125 -4.99 -16.19 3.27
C ALA A 125 -4.26 -15.43 4.39
N HIS A 126 -4.75 -14.24 4.72
CA HIS A 126 -4.14 -13.32 5.66
C HIS A 126 -5.20 -12.55 6.47
N VAL A 127 -4.74 -11.78 7.45
CA VAL A 127 -5.56 -10.89 8.26
C VAL A 127 -4.83 -9.57 8.54
N HIS A 128 -5.60 -8.49 8.58
CA HIS A 128 -5.15 -7.18 9.05
C HIS A 128 -5.58 -6.99 10.52
N ASN A 129 -4.61 -6.98 11.43
CA ASN A 129 -4.87 -7.00 12.87
C ASN A 129 -5.39 -5.65 13.40
N ARG A 130 -5.08 -4.55 12.70
CA ARG A 130 -5.30 -3.17 13.17
C ARG A 130 -6.16 -2.33 12.24
N ALA A 131 -6.70 -2.91 11.16
CA ALA A 131 -7.50 -2.17 10.19
C ALA A 131 -8.58 -3.02 9.52
N THR A 132 -9.66 -2.35 9.15
CA THR A 132 -10.59 -2.80 8.10
C THR A 132 -9.97 -2.50 6.73
N GLU A 133 -10.22 -3.38 5.76
CA GLU A 133 -9.80 -3.17 4.37
C GLU A 133 -11.01 -2.87 3.46
N LEU A 134 -10.87 -1.84 2.63
CA LEU A 134 -11.67 -1.65 1.43
C LEU A 134 -10.83 -2.01 0.21
N ASN A 135 -11.25 -3.04 -0.51
CA ASN A 135 -10.52 -3.58 -1.65
C ASN A 135 -11.28 -3.30 -2.94
N ILE A 136 -10.68 -2.53 -3.86
CA ILE A 136 -11.25 -2.22 -5.18
C ILE A 136 -10.38 -2.78 -6.30
N VAL A 137 -11.00 -3.44 -7.26
CA VAL A 137 -10.32 -3.91 -8.48
C VAL A 137 -10.16 -2.74 -9.44
N VAL A 138 -8.95 -2.50 -9.94
CA VAL A 138 -8.65 -1.42 -10.90
C VAL A 138 -8.18 -1.94 -12.27
N LYS A 139 -7.88 -3.24 -12.37
CA LYS A 139 -7.63 -3.95 -13.63
C LYS A 139 -8.00 -5.42 -13.48
N GLY A 140 -8.67 -5.99 -14.47
CA GLY A 140 -8.99 -7.42 -14.54
C GLY A 140 -10.13 -7.82 -13.60
N ARG A 141 -10.05 -9.05 -13.08
CA ARG A 141 -11.01 -9.64 -12.14
C ARG A 141 -10.32 -10.21 -10.92
N LEU A 142 -11.07 -10.30 -9.82
CA LEU A 142 -10.56 -10.79 -8.54
C LEU A 142 -11.59 -11.68 -7.87
N VAL A 143 -11.20 -12.90 -7.51
CA VAL A 143 -11.99 -13.77 -6.66
C VAL A 143 -11.59 -13.50 -5.21
N THR A 144 -12.54 -13.10 -4.40
CA THR A 144 -12.34 -12.89 -2.96
C THR A 144 -13.04 -13.97 -2.17
N ASN A 145 -12.46 -14.35 -1.04
CA ASN A 145 -13.06 -15.30 -0.11
C ASN A 145 -12.60 -14.96 1.30
N PHE A 146 -13.55 -14.84 2.24
CA PHE A 146 -13.23 -14.48 3.61
C PHE A 146 -14.19 -15.09 4.63
N VAL A 147 -13.68 -15.21 5.86
CA VAL A 147 -14.44 -15.67 7.03
C VAL A 147 -14.34 -14.62 8.12
N VAL A 148 -15.48 -14.31 8.74
CA VAL A 148 -15.59 -13.24 9.72
C VAL A 148 -15.26 -13.75 11.11
N GLU A 149 -16.13 -14.58 11.68
CA GLU A 149 -15.97 -15.19 13.00
C GLU A 149 -16.61 -16.58 13.06
N ASN A 150 -16.43 -17.29 14.17
CA ASN A 150 -16.96 -18.64 14.37
C ASN A 150 -18.49 -18.67 14.20
N GLY A 151 -18.97 -19.62 13.39
CA GLY A 151 -20.40 -19.79 13.12
C GLY A 151 -20.91 -18.98 11.93
N ALA A 152 -20.16 -17.99 11.44
CA ALA A 152 -20.46 -17.32 10.19
C ALA A 152 -20.13 -18.22 8.98
N LYS A 153 -20.95 -18.16 7.94
CA LYS A 153 -20.63 -18.83 6.66
C LYS A 153 -19.53 -18.05 5.94
N PRO A 154 -18.58 -18.73 5.26
CA PRO A 154 -17.64 -18.06 4.38
C PRO A 154 -18.36 -17.25 3.30
N ILE A 155 -17.81 -16.09 2.96
CA ILE A 155 -18.32 -15.20 1.93
C ILE A 155 -17.32 -15.19 0.78
N ALA A 156 -17.80 -15.48 -0.43
CA ALA A 156 -16.97 -15.51 -1.63
C ALA A 156 -17.62 -14.71 -2.75
N ASN A 157 -16.82 -13.94 -3.49
CA ASN A 157 -17.28 -13.10 -4.59
C ASN A 157 -16.32 -13.22 -5.78
N THR A 158 -16.83 -13.04 -7.00
CA THR A 158 -16.01 -12.70 -8.18
C THR A 158 -16.27 -11.24 -8.48
N MET A 159 -15.22 -10.43 -8.39
CA MET A 159 -15.26 -8.98 -8.55
C MET A 159 -14.71 -8.59 -9.92
N ASP A 160 -15.42 -7.69 -10.60
CA ASP A 160 -14.99 -7.03 -11.83
C ASP A 160 -14.34 -5.67 -11.53
N THR A 161 -13.70 -5.09 -12.55
CA THR A 161 -13.06 -3.77 -12.47
C THR A 161 -14.04 -2.70 -11.94
N PHE A 162 -13.55 -1.89 -11.02
CA PHE A 162 -14.25 -0.85 -10.26
C PHE A 162 -15.32 -1.33 -9.28
N GLN A 163 -15.38 -2.62 -8.96
CA GLN A 163 -16.14 -3.13 -7.83
C GLN A 163 -15.31 -3.12 -6.55
N VAL A 164 -15.97 -2.87 -5.41
CA VAL A 164 -15.36 -2.82 -4.08
C VAL A 164 -15.94 -3.90 -3.17
N THR A 165 -15.10 -4.48 -2.32
CA THR A 165 -15.51 -5.33 -1.19
C THR A 165 -14.92 -4.77 0.09
N VAL A 166 -15.52 -5.13 1.21
CA VAL A 166 -15.01 -4.83 2.55
C VAL A 166 -14.54 -6.12 3.21
N PHE A 167 -13.35 -6.09 3.81
CA PHE A 167 -12.90 -7.09 4.76
C PHE A 167 -12.85 -6.43 6.14
N PRO A 168 -13.78 -6.77 7.05
CA PRO A 168 -13.76 -6.23 8.40
C PRO A 168 -12.43 -6.52 9.10
N GLN A 169 -12.04 -5.64 10.03
CA GLN A 169 -10.83 -5.84 10.81
C GLN A 169 -10.80 -7.22 11.48
N GLY A 170 -9.65 -7.90 11.40
CA GLY A 170 -9.47 -9.22 12.03
C GLY A 170 -10.03 -10.40 11.25
N THR A 171 -10.65 -10.18 10.08
CA THR A 171 -11.16 -11.28 9.25
C THR A 171 -10.07 -11.96 8.45
N ILE A 172 -10.14 -13.28 8.33
CA ILE A 172 -9.25 -14.05 7.44
C ILE A 172 -9.80 -13.93 6.02
N HIS A 173 -9.02 -13.38 5.10
CA HIS A 173 -9.40 -13.15 3.72
C HIS A 173 -8.27 -13.50 2.74
N GLN A 174 -8.64 -13.66 1.48
CA GLN A 174 -7.72 -13.90 0.37
C GLN A 174 -8.27 -13.29 -0.92
N GLU A 175 -7.35 -13.05 -1.86
CA GLU A 175 -7.66 -12.60 -3.21
C GLU A 175 -6.93 -13.44 -4.24
N PHE A 176 -7.61 -13.79 -5.33
CA PHE A 176 -7.09 -14.64 -6.39
C PHE A 176 -7.47 -14.11 -7.76
N ASN A 177 -6.52 -14.01 -8.68
CA ASN A 177 -6.76 -13.67 -10.08
C ASN A 177 -7.20 -14.94 -10.85
N PRO A 178 -8.45 -15.05 -11.33
CA PRO A 178 -8.95 -16.25 -12.01
C PRO A 178 -8.56 -16.35 -13.50
N ASP A 179 -7.80 -15.38 -14.01
CA ASP A 179 -7.55 -15.20 -15.42
C ASP A 179 -6.08 -15.34 -15.82
N CYS A 180 -5.87 -15.44 -17.13
CA CYS A 180 -4.55 -15.64 -17.73
C CYS A 180 -3.84 -14.31 -18.04
N GLU A 181 -4.45 -13.19 -17.64
CA GLU A 181 -3.94 -11.82 -17.77
C GLU A 181 -3.72 -11.22 -16.39
N ASP A 182 -2.94 -10.15 -16.30
CA ASP A 182 -2.67 -9.48 -15.03
C ASP A 182 -3.92 -8.79 -14.45
N ALA A 183 -4.08 -8.89 -13.13
CA ALA A 183 -5.04 -8.14 -12.35
C ALA A 183 -4.34 -7.15 -11.41
N VAL A 184 -5.01 -6.04 -11.09
CA VAL A 184 -4.54 -5.05 -10.12
C VAL A 184 -5.69 -4.66 -9.22
N PHE A 185 -5.45 -4.65 -7.91
CA PHE A 185 -6.40 -4.12 -6.94
C PHE A 185 -5.71 -3.16 -5.96
N VAL A 186 -6.51 -2.31 -5.34
CA VAL A 186 -6.10 -1.32 -4.35
C VAL A 186 -6.82 -1.62 -3.05
N ALA A 187 -6.05 -1.81 -1.99
CA ALA A 187 -6.52 -1.98 -0.63
C ALA A 187 -6.31 -0.68 0.15
N ALA A 188 -7.39 -0.09 0.66
CA ALA A 188 -7.35 1.07 1.54
C ALA A 188 -7.72 0.65 2.97
N PHE A 189 -7.02 1.20 3.94
CA PHE A 189 -7.15 0.82 5.35
C PHE A 189 -7.44 2.04 6.22
N ASP A 190 -8.22 1.84 7.28
CA ASP A 190 -8.54 2.85 8.31
C ASP A 190 -7.48 2.95 9.43
N ASN A 191 -6.25 2.55 9.13
CA ASN A 191 -5.11 2.68 10.01
C ASN A 191 -3.84 2.97 9.21
N ALA A 192 -2.95 3.82 9.72
CA ALA A 192 -1.65 4.09 9.09
C ALA A 192 -0.68 2.89 9.14
N ASP A 193 -0.96 1.92 10.02
CA ASP A 193 -0.28 0.65 10.10
C ASP A 193 -1.31 -0.48 10.28
N PRO A 194 -1.79 -1.10 9.19
CA PRO A 194 -2.86 -2.09 9.24
C PRO A 194 -2.39 -3.41 9.90
N GLY A 195 -1.08 -3.67 9.87
CA GLY A 195 -0.49 -4.96 10.17
C GLY A 195 -0.91 -6.04 9.17
N VAL A 196 -0.11 -7.08 9.00
CA VAL A 196 -0.49 -8.24 8.19
C VAL A 196 0.00 -9.50 8.87
N ASN A 197 -0.89 -10.48 9.00
CA ASN A 197 -0.56 -11.80 9.52
C ASN A 197 -0.99 -12.84 8.49
N GLN A 198 0.01 -13.52 7.94
CA GLN A 198 -0.19 -14.60 6.97
C GLN A 198 -0.55 -15.89 7.72
N ILE A 199 -1.77 -16.38 7.51
CA ILE A 199 -2.38 -17.35 8.41
C ILE A 199 -1.63 -18.67 8.42
N ALA A 200 -1.31 -19.24 7.25
CA ALA A 200 -0.64 -20.53 7.18
C ALA A 200 0.78 -20.44 7.77
N GLN A 201 1.55 -19.44 7.36
CA GLN A 201 2.93 -19.21 7.78
C GLN A 201 3.01 -19.10 9.30
N ASN A 202 2.16 -18.24 9.89
CA ASN A 202 2.20 -17.99 11.33
C ASN A 202 1.57 -19.12 12.15
N PHE A 203 0.52 -19.79 11.64
CA PHE A 203 -0.05 -20.96 12.30
C PHE A 203 0.97 -22.09 12.42
N PHE A 204 1.65 -22.43 11.31
CA PHE A 204 2.65 -23.49 11.33
C PHE A 204 3.95 -23.06 12.04
N ALA A 205 4.24 -21.76 12.18
CA ALA A 205 5.38 -21.27 12.98
C ALA A 205 5.20 -21.46 14.50
N LEU A 206 3.99 -21.77 14.98
CA LEU A 206 3.76 -22.11 16.39
C LEU A 206 4.50 -23.40 16.80
N ASN A 207 4.56 -23.63 18.11
CA ASN A 207 5.12 -24.87 18.65
C ASN A 207 4.46 -26.10 18.01
N GLY A 208 5.27 -27.07 17.59
CA GLY A 208 4.79 -28.25 16.85
C GLY A 208 3.74 -29.06 17.61
N ASP A 209 3.92 -29.26 18.92
CA ASP A 209 2.96 -30.02 19.75
C ASP A 209 1.62 -29.27 19.85
N VAL A 210 1.67 -27.92 19.93
CA VAL A 210 0.47 -27.08 19.91
C VAL A 210 -0.26 -27.17 18.57
N VAL A 211 0.46 -27.10 17.45
CA VAL A 211 -0.11 -27.26 16.11
C VAL A 211 -0.74 -28.64 15.97
N GLN A 212 -0.04 -29.70 16.38
CA GLN A 212 -0.54 -31.07 16.32
C GLN A 212 -1.82 -31.24 17.15
N ALA A 213 -1.84 -30.72 18.38
CA ALA A 213 -3.03 -30.75 19.23
C ALA A 213 -4.19 -29.97 18.60
N THR A 214 -3.91 -28.81 18.00
CA THR A 214 -4.92 -27.97 17.34
C THR A 214 -5.52 -28.66 16.11
N LEU A 215 -4.73 -29.45 15.39
CA LEU A 215 -5.18 -30.26 14.25
C LEU A 215 -5.90 -31.56 14.68
N GLY A 216 -6.27 -31.71 15.95
CA GLY A 216 -7.04 -32.85 16.45
C GLY A 216 -6.21 -34.08 16.81
N GLY A 217 -4.91 -33.93 17.04
CA GLY A 217 -4.05 -35.04 17.46
C GLY A 217 -3.88 -36.14 16.41
N MET A 218 -4.08 -35.81 15.13
CA MET A 218 -3.92 -36.78 14.04
C MET A 218 -2.51 -37.35 14.04
N GLN A 219 -2.39 -38.68 14.14
CA GLN A 219 -1.08 -39.37 14.12
C GLN A 219 -0.35 -39.24 12.77
N THR A 220 -1.08 -38.86 11.72
CA THR A 220 -0.57 -38.63 10.35
C THR A 220 0.02 -37.24 10.13
N ILE A 221 -0.09 -36.32 11.11
CA ILE A 221 0.63 -35.04 11.11
C ILE A 221 1.45 -34.97 12.39
N ASN A 222 2.65 -35.56 12.35
CA ASN A 222 3.63 -35.49 13.44
C ASN A 222 4.60 -34.30 13.22
N GLY A 223 5.58 -34.13 14.12
CA GLY A 223 6.54 -33.02 14.03
C GLY A 223 7.28 -32.90 12.69
N LYS A 224 7.54 -34.03 11.98
CA LYS A 224 8.16 -34.02 10.65
C LYS A 224 7.22 -33.46 9.58
N ASP A 225 5.93 -33.78 9.66
CA ASP A 225 4.92 -33.27 8.73
C ASP A 225 4.71 -31.76 8.91
N ILE A 226 4.79 -31.27 10.15
CA ILE A 226 4.73 -29.83 10.44
C ILE A 226 5.93 -29.09 9.84
N GLU A 227 7.14 -29.62 10.03
CA GLU A 227 8.35 -29.03 9.44
C GLU A 227 8.32 -29.09 7.90
N PHE A 228 7.74 -30.16 7.36
CA PHE A 228 7.46 -30.27 5.94
C PHE A 228 6.51 -29.14 5.47
N PHE A 229 5.38 -28.91 6.14
CA PHE A 229 4.50 -27.80 5.77
C PHE A 229 5.22 -26.45 5.88
N ARG A 230 5.97 -26.20 6.96
CA ARG A 230 6.75 -24.95 7.13
C ARG A 230 7.66 -24.65 5.94
N SER A 231 8.38 -25.65 5.45
CA SER A 231 9.31 -25.49 4.32
C SER A 231 8.65 -25.32 2.96
N HIS A 232 7.33 -25.54 2.86
CA HIS A 232 6.58 -25.53 1.59
C HIS A 232 5.48 -24.46 1.52
N ILE A 233 5.18 -23.75 2.62
CA ILE A 233 4.24 -22.64 2.59
C ILE A 233 4.83 -21.53 1.69
N PRO A 234 4.10 -21.07 0.66
CA PRO A 234 4.60 -20.06 -0.26
C PRO A 234 4.72 -18.68 0.42
N ALA A 235 5.38 -17.74 -0.26
CA ALA A 235 5.30 -16.33 0.09
C ALA A 235 3.83 -15.83 0.03
N ASN A 236 3.59 -14.65 0.62
CA ASN A 236 2.27 -14.01 0.66
C ASN A 236 1.64 -13.79 -0.72
N ILE A 237 2.44 -13.58 -1.75
CA ILE A 237 1.97 -13.55 -3.14
C ILE A 237 2.40 -14.83 -3.86
N ALA A 238 1.46 -15.75 -4.06
CA ALA A 238 1.70 -17.10 -4.56
C ALA A 238 1.06 -17.34 -5.93
N LEU A 239 1.49 -18.39 -6.63
CA LEU A 239 0.66 -18.96 -7.69
C LEU A 239 -0.62 -19.53 -7.05
N GLY A 240 -1.76 -19.19 -7.62
CA GLY A 240 -3.08 -19.55 -7.15
C GLY A 240 -3.44 -21.00 -7.44
N ILE A 241 -4.71 -21.24 -7.73
CA ILE A 241 -5.25 -22.60 -7.77
C ILE A 241 -4.89 -23.36 -9.05
N ASP A 242 -4.79 -24.68 -8.94
CA ASP A 242 -4.34 -25.56 -10.02
C ASP A 242 -5.25 -25.54 -11.25
N ALA A 243 -6.56 -25.37 -11.05
CA ALA A 243 -7.51 -25.24 -12.16
C ALA A 243 -7.18 -24.05 -13.06
N CYS A 244 -6.76 -22.92 -12.49
CA CYS A 244 -6.34 -21.75 -13.26
C CYS A 244 -5.00 -21.97 -13.93
N LEU A 245 -4.03 -22.53 -13.20
CA LEU A 245 -2.71 -22.82 -13.77
C LEU A 245 -2.83 -23.73 -15.00
N ASN A 246 -3.68 -24.76 -14.93
CA ASN A 246 -3.98 -25.64 -16.05
C ASN A 246 -4.67 -24.89 -17.20
N LYS A 247 -5.69 -24.07 -16.90
CA LYS A 247 -6.39 -23.22 -17.88
C LYS A 247 -5.40 -22.32 -18.64
N CYS A 248 -4.43 -21.74 -17.94
CA CYS A 248 -3.49 -20.77 -18.49
C CYS A 248 -2.17 -21.38 -18.98
N GLY A 249 -2.02 -22.71 -18.94
CA GLY A 249 -0.79 -23.40 -19.35
C GLY A 249 0.43 -23.08 -18.47
N ILE A 250 0.21 -22.65 -17.24
CA ILE A 250 1.27 -22.26 -16.29
C ILE A 250 1.73 -23.49 -15.52
N LYS A 251 3.00 -23.85 -15.63
CA LYS A 251 3.55 -24.94 -14.83
C LYS A 251 3.78 -24.47 -13.40
N ARG A 252 3.15 -25.14 -12.43
CA ARG A 252 3.59 -25.08 -11.04
C ARG A 252 4.97 -25.73 -11.01
N ASN A 253 6.02 -24.97 -10.66
CA ASN A 253 7.36 -25.54 -10.54
C ASN A 253 7.30 -26.73 -9.56
N ALA A 254 7.64 -27.93 -10.09
CA ALA A 254 7.54 -29.28 -9.52
C ALA A 254 6.63 -29.44 -8.28
N ARG A 255 5.41 -29.99 -8.49
CA ARG A 255 4.77 -30.78 -7.44
C ARG A 255 5.61 -32.05 -7.26
N ARG A 256 6.08 -32.33 -6.05
CA ARG A 256 6.32 -33.71 -5.65
C ARG A 256 5.07 -34.19 -4.94
N ASP A 257 4.62 -35.39 -5.27
CA ASP A 257 3.41 -35.97 -4.72
C ASP A 257 3.56 -36.13 -3.20
N ILE A 258 2.51 -35.86 -2.42
CA ILE A 258 2.57 -36.02 -0.95
C ILE A 258 2.90 -37.48 -0.57
N SER A 259 2.47 -38.45 -1.38
CA SER A 259 2.76 -39.87 -1.21
C SER A 259 4.19 -40.25 -1.59
N GLU A 260 4.87 -39.48 -2.45
CA GLU A 260 6.30 -39.62 -2.74
C GLU A 260 7.19 -39.01 -1.66
N LEU A 261 6.62 -38.25 -0.72
CA LEU A 261 7.33 -37.44 0.28
C LEU A 261 7.11 -37.91 1.73
N LEU A 262 6.15 -38.82 1.95
CA LEU A 262 5.83 -39.42 3.26
C LEU A 262 6.41 -40.83 3.46
N ASN A 263 7.27 -41.30 2.54
CA ASN A 263 8.07 -42.53 2.68
C ASN A 263 9.50 -42.22 3.15
#